data_AF-F3G385-F1
#
_entry.id   AF-F3G385-F1
#
_cell.length_a   1.000
_cell.length_b   1.000
_cell.length_c   1.000
_cell.angle_alpha   90.00
_cell.angle_beta   90.00
_cell.angle_gamma   90.00
#
_symmetry.space_group_name_H-M   'P 1'
#
loop_
_entity.id
_entity.type
_entity.pdbx_description
1 polymer ?
#
loop_
_entity_poly.entity_id
_entity_poly.type
_entity_poly.pdbx_seq_one_letter_code
_entity_poly.pdbx_strand_id
1 'polypeptide(L)'
;MVVEVANPQEQQVFDSAAQVDVIWIVRGEQNLLDVTRRLEMPEGKLYAWVATESALSRKLRRVLLDEFGLEEDFVKAAGYWKLDSTAE
;
A
#
# COMPACT_ATOMS: atom_id res chain seq x y z
N MET A 1 -7.30 3.12 2.96
CA MET A 1 -6.06 3.44 2.19
C MET A 1 -4.88 3.43 3.15
N VAL A 2 -3.71 2.90 2.74
CA VAL A 2 -2.49 2.92 3.56
C VAL A 2 -1.42 3.72 2.82
N VAL A 3 -0.82 4.72 3.48
CA VAL A 3 0.15 5.63 2.88
C VAL A 3 1.38 5.75 3.77
N GLU A 4 2.57 5.48 3.21
CA GLU A 4 3.84 5.73 3.89
C GLU A 4 4.36 7.13 3.55
N VAL A 5 4.73 7.90 4.57
CA VAL A 5 5.29 9.25 4.48
C VAL A 5 6.64 9.33 5.18
N ALA A 6 7.50 10.29 4.80
CA ALA A 6 8.82 10.39 5.42
C ALA A 6 8.77 10.95 6.86
N ASN A 7 7.73 11.71 7.19
CA ASN A 7 7.50 12.30 8.51
C ASN A 7 6.00 12.65 8.71
N PRO A 8 5.55 12.90 9.96
CA PRO A 8 4.15 13.25 10.23
C PRO A 8 3.64 14.52 9.53
N GLN A 9 4.52 15.45 9.17
CA GLN A 9 4.15 16.71 8.52
C GLN A 9 3.75 16.54 7.05
N GLU A 10 4.07 15.41 6.43
CA GLU A 10 3.68 15.06 5.07
C GLU A 10 2.27 14.46 4.95
N GLN A 11 1.58 14.25 6.08
CA GLN A 11 0.18 13.81 6.08
C GLN A 11 -0.72 14.91 5.49
N GLN A 12 -1.64 14.52 4.62
CA GLN A 12 -2.54 15.44 3.90
C GLN A 12 -4.00 15.17 4.24
N VAL A 13 -4.82 16.22 4.16
CA VAL A 13 -6.27 16.08 4.22
C VAL A 13 -6.78 15.83 2.81
N PHE A 14 -7.59 14.79 2.65
CA PHE A 14 -8.25 14.48 1.38
C PHE A 14 -9.69 14.95 1.43
N ASP A 15 -10.00 16.04 0.74
CA ASP A 15 -11.38 16.49 0.54
C ASP A 15 -12.06 15.62 -0.51
N SER A 16 -12.98 14.77 -0.07
CA SER A 16 -13.70 13.82 -0.91
C SER A 16 -15.17 13.77 -0.56
N ALA A 17 -16.02 13.57 -1.57
CA ALA A 17 -17.44 13.26 -1.36
C ALA A 17 -17.66 11.81 -0.90
N ALA A 18 -16.64 10.95 -1.01
CA ALA A 18 -16.67 9.56 -0.54
C ALA A 18 -16.09 9.43 0.87
N GLN A 19 -16.43 8.36 1.57
CA GLN A 19 -15.75 7.99 2.81
C GLN A 19 -14.32 7.54 2.49
N VAL A 20 -13.33 8.22 3.06
CA VAL A 20 -11.91 7.91 2.86
C VAL A 20 -11.24 7.70 4.22
N ASP A 21 -10.97 6.44 4.53
CA ASP A 21 -10.19 6.06 5.71
C ASP A 21 -8.71 5.92 5.32
N VAL A 22 -7.84 6.70 5.98
CA VAL A 22 -6.40 6.70 5.70
C VAL A 22 -5.60 6.27 6.91
N ILE A 23 -4.77 5.26 6.73
CA ILE A 23 -3.76 4.82 7.69
C ILE A 23 -2.43 5.40 7.24
N TRP A 24 -1.93 6.37 8.00
CA TRP A 24 -0.63 7.00 7.77
C TRP A 24 0.46 6.22 8.50
N ILE A 25 1.53 5.91 7.78
CA ILE A 25 2.71 5.22 8.30
C ILE A 25 3.90 6.16 8.14
N VAL A 26 4.63 6.41 9.23
CA VAL A 26 5.90 7.13 9.16
C VAL A 26 7.01 6.13 8.85
N ARG A 27 7.80 6.42 7.81
CA ARG A 27 8.92 5.56 7.38
C ARG A 27 9.88 5.34 8.55
N GLY A 28 10.20 4.07 8.81
CA GLY A 28 11.14 3.66 9.86
C GLY A 28 10.49 3.43 11.23
N GLU A 29 9.27 3.91 11.46
CA GLU A 29 8.51 3.59 12.68
C GLU A 29 7.67 2.31 12.50
N GLN A 30 7.09 2.15 11.31
CA GLN A 30 6.25 1.01 10.96
C GLN A 30 6.58 0.49 9.56
N ASN A 31 6.29 -0.78 9.31
CA ASN A 31 6.49 -1.41 8.01
C ASN A 31 5.18 -1.46 7.22
N LEU A 32 5.17 -0.87 6.02
CA LEU A 32 3.99 -0.84 5.15
C LEU A 32 3.41 -2.23 4.86
N LEU A 33 4.25 -3.25 4.68
CA LEU A 33 3.80 -4.62 4.42
C LEU A 33 3.07 -5.22 5.63
N ASP A 34 3.61 -5.01 6.84
CA ASP A 34 3.02 -5.55 8.06
C ASP A 34 1.69 -4.86 8.40
N VAL A 35 1.61 -3.55 8.18
CA VAL A 35 0.34 -2.82 8.34
C VAL A 35 -0.69 -3.29 7.31
N THR A 36 -0.27 -3.51 6.06
CA THR A 36 -1.17 -4.02 5.01
C THR A 36 -1.75 -5.39 5.38
N ARG A 37 -0.96 -6.29 5.96
CA ARG A 37 -1.42 -7.62 6.41
C ARG A 37 -2.44 -7.59 7.55
N ARG A 38 -2.47 -6.50 8.32
CA ARG A 38 -3.39 -6.33 9.46
C ARG A 38 -4.68 -5.62 9.06
N LEU A 39 -4.85 -5.29 7.77
CA LEU A 39 -6.07 -4.68 7.29
C LEU A 39 -7.23 -5.67 7.39
N GLU A 40 -8.33 -5.18 7.93
CA GLU A 40 -9.61 -5.86 7.84
C GLU A 40 -10.23 -5.49 6.49
N MET A 41 -10.39 -6.48 5.62
CA MET A 41 -10.96 -6.25 4.30
C MET A 41 -12.48 -6.26 4.35
N PRO A 42 -13.13 -5.22 3.80
CA PRO A 42 -14.58 -5.22 3.72
C PRO A 42 -15.07 -6.34 2.81
N GLU A 43 -16.26 -6.85 3.09
CA GLU A 43 -16.87 -7.87 2.25
C GLU A 43 -17.24 -7.31 0.87
N GLY A 44 -17.28 -8.22 -0.12
CA GLY A 44 -17.69 -7.90 -1.48
C GLY A 44 -16.53 -7.73 -2.44
N LYS A 45 -16.81 -7.07 -3.58
CA LYS A 45 -15.85 -6.95 -4.67
C LYS A 45 -14.94 -5.75 -4.44
N LEU A 46 -13.65 -6.02 -4.22
CA LEU A 46 -12.65 -5.01 -3.94
C LEU A 46 -11.80 -4.72 -5.16
N TYR A 47 -11.34 -3.48 -5.27
CA TYR A 47 -10.30 -3.09 -6.21
C TYR A 47 -9.11 -2.56 -5.42
N ALA A 48 -7.92 -3.11 -5.65
CA ALA A 48 -6.70 -2.71 -4.98
C ALA A 48 -5.73 -2.03 -5.94
N TRP A 49 -5.19 -0.91 -5.50
CA TRP A 49 -4.17 -0.17 -6.23
C TRP A 49 -2.94 0.05 -5.34
N VAL A 50 -1.77 -0.32 -5.85
CA VAL A 50 -0.49 -0.22 -5.16
C VAL A 50 0.48 0.56 -6.02
N ALA A 51 1.03 1.64 -5.47
CA ALA A 51 2.09 2.43 -6.07
C ALA A 51 3.17 2.74 -5.05
N THR A 52 4.26 1.98 -5.07
CA THR A 52 5.38 2.15 -4.13
C THR A 52 6.71 1.89 -4.83
N GLU A 53 7.78 1.68 -4.07
CA GLU A 53 9.03 1.13 -4.59
C GLU A 53 8.77 -0.23 -5.28
N SER A 54 9.49 -0.50 -6.37
CA SER A 54 9.28 -1.65 -7.25
C SER A 54 9.30 -3.02 -6.56
N ALA A 55 10.25 -3.30 -5.66
CA ALA A 55 10.29 -4.56 -4.92
C ALA A 55 9.15 -4.63 -3.89
N LEU A 56 8.88 -3.53 -3.18
CA LEU A 56 7.79 -3.45 -2.22
C LEU A 56 6.41 -3.63 -2.88
N SER A 57 6.20 -3.03 -4.05
CA SER A 57 4.97 -3.17 -4.85
C SER A 57 4.68 -4.62 -5.20
N ARG A 58 5.72 -5.40 -5.56
CA ARG A 58 5.57 -6.84 -5.83
C ARG A 58 5.19 -7.63 -4.57
N LYS A 59 5.79 -7.30 -3.42
CA LYS A 59 5.46 -7.94 -2.14
C LYS A 59 4.01 -7.64 -1.72
N LEU A 60 3.58 -6.38 -1.80
CA LEU A 60 2.22 -5.97 -1.49
C LEU A 60 1.19 -6.63 -2.41
N ARG A 61 1.47 -6.68 -3.72
CA ARG A 61 0.63 -7.41 -4.68
C ARG A 61 0.44 -8.87 -4.26
N ARG A 62 1.52 -9.53 -3.83
CA ARG A 62 1.46 -10.92 -3.38
C ARG A 62 0.60 -11.08 -2.13
N VAL A 63 0.68 -10.17 -1.16
CA VAL A 63 -0.20 -10.19 0.02
C VAL A 63 -1.67 -10.07 -0.40
N LEU A 64 -1.98 -9.15 -1.32
CA LEU A 64 -3.35 -8.95 -1.80
C LEU A 64 -3.93 -10.17 -2.53
N LEU A 65 -3.11 -10.86 -3.33
CA LEU A 65 -3.56 -12.05 -4.07
C LEU A 65 -3.56 -13.30 -3.20
N ASP A 66 -2.45 -13.59 -2.52
CA ASP A 66 -2.21 -14.87 -1.84
C ASP A 66 -2.84 -14.90 -0.44
N GLU A 67 -2.79 -13.79 0.30
CA GLU A 67 -3.27 -13.73 1.70
C GLU A 67 -4.72 -13.22 1.77
N PHE A 68 -5.06 -12.19 0.99
CA PHE A 68 -6.42 -11.62 0.96
C PHE A 68 -7.33 -12.21 -0.13
N GLY A 69 -6.79 -13.02 -1.06
CA GLY A 69 -7.58 -13.73 -2.06
C GLY A 69 -8.26 -12.84 -3.10
N LEU A 70 -7.75 -11.62 -3.36
CA LEU A 70 -8.31 -10.76 -4.40
C LEU A 70 -8.12 -11.36 -5.79
N GLU A 71 -9.07 -11.10 -6.68
CA GLU A 71 -8.97 -11.45 -8.10
C GLU A 71 -7.86 -10.63 -8.78
N GLU A 72 -7.04 -11.27 -9.61
CA GLU A 72 -5.88 -10.65 -10.27
C GLU A 72 -6.28 -9.42 -11.11
N ASP A 73 -7.40 -9.50 -11.83
CA ASP A 73 -7.94 -8.42 -12.65
C ASP A 73 -8.34 -7.18 -11.83
N PHE A 74 -8.51 -7.35 -10.52
CA PHE A 74 -8.88 -6.30 -9.56
C PHE A 74 -7.70 -5.78 -8.74
N VAL A 75 -6.47 -6.20 -9.05
CA VAL A 75 -5.25 -5.76 -8.36
C VAL A 75 -4.27 -5.12 -9.35
N LYS A 76 -4.08 -3.81 -9.20
CA LYS A 76 -3.09 -3.06 -9.99
C LYS A 76 -1.91 -2.64 -9.12
N ALA A 77 -0.72 -3.15 -9.44
CA ALA A 77 0.52 -2.79 -8.74
C ALA A 77 1.54 -2.17 -9.71
N ALA A 78 2.02 -0.97 -9.38
CA ALA A 78 3.00 -0.23 -10.15
C ALA A 78 4.20 0.17 -9.28
N GLY A 79 5.40 -0.21 -9.69
CA GLY A 79 6.62 0.33 -9.09
C GLY A 79 6.87 1.75 -9.58
N TYR A 80 6.70 2.76 -8.74
CA TYR A 80 6.90 4.17 -9.11
C TYR A 80 8.37 4.53 -9.24
N TRP A 81 9.20 3.88 -8.43
CA TRP A 81 10.65 4.03 -8.45
C TRP A 81 11.29 2.69 -8.05
N LYS A 82 12.60 2.59 -8.23
CA LYS A 82 13.38 1.43 -7.84
C LYS A 82 14.53 1.93 -6.99
N LEU A 83 14.76 1.32 -5.84
CA LEU A 83 15.98 1.60 -5.08
C LEU A 83 17.15 1.08 -5.90
N ASP A 84 18.09 1.95 -6.26
CA ASP A 84 19.30 1.52 -6.94
C ASP A 84 20.01 0.47 -6.08
N SER A 85 20.32 -0.66 -6.71
CA SER A 85 21.15 -1.68 -6.09
C SER A 85 22.60 -1.20 -6.20
N THR A 86 22.97 -0.16 -5.46
CA THR A 86 24.39 0.11 -5.19
C THR A 86 24.82 -0.89 -4.11
N ALA A 87 24.97 -2.14 -4.52
CA ALA A 87 25.80 -3.10 -3.82
C ALA A 87 27.16 -3.06 -4.54
N GLU A 88 28.14 -2.46 -3.87
CA GLU A 88 29.54 -2.82 -4.06
C GLU A 88 29.89 -3.91 -3.03
#